data_AF-A0A7K8KPH1-F1
#
_entry.id   AF-A0A7K8KPH1-F1
#
_cell.length_a   1.000
_cell.length_b   1.000
_cell.length_c   1.000
_cell.angle_alpha   90.00
_cell.angle_beta   90.00
_cell.angle_gamma   90.00
#
_symmetry.space_group_name_H-M   'P 1'
#
loop_
_entity.id
_entity.type
_entity.pdbx_description
1 polymer ?
#
loop_
_entity_poly.entity_id
_entity_poly.type
_entity_poly.pdbx_seq_one_letter_code
_entity_poly.pdbx_strand_id
1 'polypeptide(L)' 'ILTARLTKPCPINPRQRGFIKSAGCAENLKLLQLLIKNAKKDHQPLGVVFIDLAKAFDT' A
#
# COMPACT_ATOMS: atom_id res chain seq x y z
N ILE A 1 4.78 -11.06 20.68
CA ILE A 1 4.80 -10.12 21.83
C ILE A 1 5.34 -8.74 21.44
N LEU A 2 6.42 -8.61 20.66
CA LEU A 2 6.95 -7.31 20.19
C LEU A 2 5.97 -6.50 19.31
N THR A 3 5.37 -7.10 18.28
CA THR A 3 4.41 -6.42 17.38
C THR A 3 3.26 -5.76 18.14
N ALA A 4 2.72 -6.44 19.15
CA ALA A 4 1.64 -5.93 20.00
C ALA A 4 2.10 -4.74 20.87
N ARG A 5 3.36 -4.75 21.35
CA ARG A 5 3.94 -3.63 22.11
C ARG A 5 4.20 -2.42 21.22
N LEU A 6 4.54 -2.63 19.95
CA LEU A 6 4.82 -1.58 18.98
C LEU A 6 3.55 -0.95 18.39
N THR A 7 2.38 -1.57 18.56
CA THR A 7 1.14 -1.07 17.94
C THR A 7 0.75 0.33 18.42
N LYS A 8 1.08 0.68 19.67
CA LYS A 8 0.81 2.01 20.26
C LYS A 8 1.81 3.08 19.82
N PRO A 9 3.14 2.88 19.94
CA PRO A 9 4.12 3.89 19.52
C PRO A 9 4.35 3.95 18.00
N CYS A 10 4.05 2.89 17.26
CA CYS A 10 4.26 2.80 15.81
C CYS A 10 3.01 2.17 15.15
N PRO A 11 1.92 2.92 15.03
CA PRO A 11 0.71 2.42 14.40
C PRO A 11 0.97 2.11 12.92
N ILE A 12 0.55 0.91 12.50
CA ILE A 12 0.63 0.51 11.09
C ILE A 12 -0.35 1.37 10.29
N ASN A 13 0.08 1.86 9.13
CA ASN A 13 -0.79 2.60 8.24
C ASN A 13 -2.00 1.72 7.84
N PRO A 14 -3.26 2.19 7.97
CA PRO A 14 -4.44 1.42 7.60
C PRO A 14 -4.47 0.94 6.14
N ARG A 15 -3.67 1.57 5.26
CA ARG A 15 -3.51 1.20 3.85
C ARG A 15 -2.32 0.27 3.59
N GLN A 16 -1.48 -0.01 4.59
CA GLN A 16 -0.46 -1.04 4.48
C GLN A 16 -1.15 -2.38 4.22
N ARG A 17 -0.55 -3.20 3.38
CA ARG A 17 -1.02 -4.55 3.08
C ARG A 17 0.14 -5.52 3.34
N GLY A 18 -0.19 -6.79 3.51
CA GLY A 18 0.77 -7.82 3.91
C GLY A 18 0.89 -7.95 5.44
N PHE A 19 0.90 -9.19 5.93
CA PHE A 19 1.09 -9.55 7.35
C PHE A 19 0.13 -8.89 8.37
N ILE A 20 -1.01 -8.34 7.91
CA ILE A 20 -2.07 -7.77 8.76
C ILE A 20 -3.44 -8.37 8.46
N LYS A 21 -4.32 -8.39 9.46
CA LYS A 21 -5.72 -8.81 9.31
C LYS A 21 -6.56 -7.65 8.75
N SER A 22 -6.43 -7.39 7.45
CA SER A 22 -7.21 -6.36 6.73
C SER A 22 -7.80 -6.92 5.44
N ALA A 23 -8.58 -6.10 4.72
CA ALA A 23 -8.87 -6.35 3.31
C ALA A 23 -7.57 -6.62 2.55
N GLY A 24 -7.63 -7.58 1.61
CA GLY A 24 -6.48 -7.98 0.81
C GLY A 24 -6.05 -6.94 -0.21
N CYS A 25 -5.07 -7.29 -1.05
CA CYS A 25 -4.51 -6.39 -2.07
C CYS A 25 -5.50 -6.01 -3.19
N ALA A 26 -6.64 -6.68 -3.29
CA ALA A 26 -7.66 -6.42 -4.31
C ALA A 26 -8.15 -4.97 -4.29
N GLU A 27 -8.26 -4.36 -3.11
CA GLU A 27 -8.66 -2.96 -2.97
C GLU A 27 -7.62 -2.01 -3.57
N ASN A 28 -6.33 -2.25 -3.31
CA ASN A 28 -5.24 -1.45 -3.85
C ASN A 28 -5.20 -1.53 -5.39
N LEU A 29 -5.41 -2.73 -5.94
CA LEU A 29 -5.50 -2.93 -7.39
C LEU A 29 -6.71 -2.19 -7.98
N LYS A 30 -7.86 -2.27 -7.31
CA LYS A 30 -9.08 -1.57 -7.76
C LYS A 30 -8.89 -0.06 -7.75
N LEU A 31 -8.26 0.49 -6.71
CA LEU A 31 -7.94 1.92 -6.60
C LEU A 31 -6.99 2.36 -7.72
N LEU A 32 -5.91 1.63 -7.95
CA LEU A 32 -4.97 1.95 -9.04
C LEU A 32 -5.66 1.92 -10.41
N GLN A 33 -6.50 0.92 -10.66
CA GLN A 33 -7.30 0.85 -11.90
C GLN A 33 -8.23 2.05 -12.06
N LEU A 34 -8.88 2.52 -10.99
CA LEU A 34 -9.77 3.68 -11.03
C LEU A 34 -8.98 4.97 -11.28
N LEU A 35 -7.83 5.15 -10.64
CA LEU A 35 -6.95 6.30 -10.88
C LEU A 35 -6.51 6.37 -12.35
N ILE A 36 -6.09 5.23 -12.92
CA ILE A 36 -5.71 5.14 -14.34
C ILE A 36 -6.90 5.47 -15.25
N LYS A 37 -8.09 4.93 -14.96
CA LYS A 37 -9.30 5.20 -15.75
C LYS A 37 -9.69 6.68 -15.72
N ASN A 38 -9.64 7.31 -14.55
CA ASN A 38 -9.99 8.72 -14.40
C ASN A 38 -8.97 9.62 -15.10
N ALA A 39 -7.67 9.37 -14.93
CA ALA A 39 -6.63 10.12 -15.63
C ALA A 39 -6.79 10.07 -17.16
N LYS A 40 -7.13 8.88 -17.69
CA LYS A 40 -7.46 8.71 -19.11
C LYS A 40 -8.71 9.48 -19.54
N LYS A 41 -9.78 9.41 -18.74
CA LYS A 41 -11.05 10.09 -19.01
C LYS A 41 -10.88 11.61 -19.04
N ASP A 42 -10.11 12.15 -18.11
CA ASP A 42 -9.98 13.60 -17.91
C ASP A 42 -8.77 14.18 -18.67
N HIS A 43 -8.08 13.36 -19.48
CA HIS A 43 -6.87 13.70 -20.22
C HIS A 43 -5.77 14.34 -19.35
N GLN A 44 -5.64 13.87 -18.11
CA GLN A 44 -4.64 14.35 -17.16
C GLN A 44 -3.47 13.36 -17.04
N PRO A 45 -2.23 13.85 -16.87
CA PRO A 45 -1.08 12.99 -16.61
C PRO A 45 -1.20 12.30 -15.25
N LEU A 46 -0.80 11.03 -15.18
CA LEU A 46 -0.73 10.25 -13.94
C LEU A 46 0.67 9.65 -13.80
N GLY A 47 1.40 10.06 -12.75
CA GLY A 47 2.67 9.44 -12.36
C GLY A 47 2.45 8.26 -11.42
N VAL A 48 3.14 7.14 -11.66
CA VAL A 48 3.14 5.97 -10.78
C VAL A 48 4.59 5.57 -10.53
N VAL A 49 4.94 5.37 -9.26
CA VAL A 49 6.28 4.95 -8.84
C VAL A 49 6.15 3.63 -8.08
N PHE A 50 6.94 2.64 -8.48
CA PHE A 50 7.09 1.38 -7.76
C PHE A 50 8.38 1.42 -6.98
N ILE A 51 8.31 1.18 -5.68
CA ILE A 51 9.45 1.18 -4.76
C ILE A 51 9.64 -0.25 -4.26
N ASP A 52 10.87 -0.74 -4.32
CA ASP A 52 11.26 -2.04 -3.78
C ASP A 52 12.39 -1.86 -2.76
N LEU A 53 12.32 -2.60 -1.66
CA LEU A 53 13.30 -2.56 -0.57
C LEU A 53 14.15 -3.82 -0.60
N ALA A 54 15.43 -3.68 -0.98
CA ALA A 54 16.37 -4.78 -0.94
C ALA A 54 16.57 -5.28 0.50
N LYS A 55 16.68 -6.61 0.67
CA LYS A 55 16.89 -7.28 1.97
C LYS A 55 15.89 -6.88 3.06
N ALA A 56 14.61 -6.77 2.73
CA ALA A 56 13.55 -6.40 3.67
C ALA A 56 13.47 -7.28 4.95
N PHE A 57 14.05 -8.47 4.93
CA PHE A 57 14.10 -9.39 6.08
C PHE A 57 15.53 -9.69 6.59
N ASP A 58 16.54 -9.64 5.73
CA ASP A 58 17.91 -10.13 6.01
C ASP A 58 18.95 -8.98 6.11
N THR A 59 18.55 -7.84 6.67
CA THR A 59 19.48 -6.74 6.95
C THR A 59 20.28 -7.01 8.22
#